data_AF-A0A957Q2V8-F1
#
_entry.id   AF-A0A957Q2V8-F1
#
_cell.length_a   1.000
_cell.length_b   1.000
_cell.length_c   1.000
_cell.angle_alpha   90.00
_cell.angle_beta   90.00
_cell.angle_gamma   90.00
#
_symmetry.space_group_name_H-M   'P 1'
#
loop_
_entity.id
_entity.type
_entity.pdbx_description
1 polymer ?
#
loop_
_entity_poly.entity_id
_entity_poly.type
_entity_poly.pdbx_seq_one_letter_code
_entity_poly.pdbx_strand_id
1 'polypeptide(L)' 'IPKYDGDLRSPNFFVHLASQICQQKIDYLMQHFATQANRHWFTPETFQAVMRLRGIESRAPEGYAEGFYCRKVVV' A
#
# COMPACT_ATOMS: atom_id res chain seq x y z
N ILE A 1 3.77 -15.47 -9.14
CA ILE A 1 3.85 -14.18 -8.40
C ILE A 1 3.12 -14.43 -7.07
N PRO A 2 3.72 -14.18 -5.89
CA PRO A 2 3.38 -14.95 -4.70
C PRO A 2 1.94 -14.72 -4.23
N LYS A 3 1.19 -15.83 -4.14
CA LYS A 3 -0.07 -15.99 -3.39
C LYS A 3 0.21 -17.00 -2.26
N TYR A 4 -0.59 -17.01 -1.19
CA TYR A 4 -1.58 -18.09 -1.16
C TYR A 4 -3.05 -17.66 -1.30
N ASP A 5 -3.43 -16.47 -0.87
CA ASP A 5 -4.41 -15.68 -1.64
C ASP A 5 -4.23 -14.22 -1.26
N GLY A 6 -3.24 -13.57 -1.88
CA GLY A 6 -3.13 -12.13 -1.88
C GLY A 6 -4.25 -11.61 -2.76
N ASP A 7 -5.47 -11.52 -2.22
CA ASP A 7 -6.61 -10.87 -2.88
C ASP A 7 -6.36 -9.36 -2.92
N LEU A 8 -5.27 -8.99 -3.59
CA LEU A 8 -4.95 -7.66 -4.11
C LEU A 8 -5.89 -7.46 -5.30
N ARG A 9 -7.19 -7.44 -5.00
CA ARG A 9 -8.24 -7.12 -5.95
C ARG A 9 -7.84 -5.87 -6.75
N SER A 10 -8.33 -5.74 -7.97
CA SER A 10 -7.99 -4.62 -8.87
C SER A 10 -8.76 -3.35 -8.46
N PRO A 11 -8.13 -2.36 -7.80
CA PRO A 11 -8.78 -1.09 -7.47
C PRO A 11 -9.02 -0.28 -8.75
N ASN A 12 -9.93 0.68 -8.69
CA ASN A 12 -10.28 1.53 -9.84
C ASN A 12 -9.95 3.02 -9.63
N PHE A 13 -9.43 3.37 -8.46
CA PHE A 13 -9.03 4.72 -8.11
C PHE A 13 -7.69 4.69 -7.39
N PHE A 14 -6.76 5.56 -7.79
CA PHE A 14 -5.40 5.58 -7.26
C PHE A 14 -5.01 6.96 -6.78
N VAL A 15 -4.36 7.02 -5.62
CA VAL A 15 -3.78 8.25 -5.07
C VAL A 15 -2.28 8.09 -5.05
N HIS A 16 -1.55 8.92 -5.80
CA HIS A 16 -0.10 8.90 -5.82
C HIS A 16 0.45 9.38 -4.48
N LEU A 17 1.46 8.65 -3.99
CA LEU A 17 2.13 8.99 -2.74
C LEU A 17 3.55 9.46 -3.01
N ALA A 18 3.95 10.49 -2.27
CA ALA A 18 5.34 10.82 -2.10
C ALA A 18 6.02 9.76 -1.22
N SER A 19 7.30 9.49 -1.48
CA SER A 19 8.12 8.52 -0.75
C SER A 19 8.16 8.78 0.76
N GLN A 20 8.12 10.05 1.19
CA GLN A 20 8.07 10.43 2.60
C GLN A 20 6.76 9.99 3.27
N ILE A 21 5.63 10.09 2.56
CA ILE A 21 4.32 9.65 3.08
C ILE A 21 4.31 8.12 3.23
N CYS A 22 4.89 7.41 2.27
CA CYS A 22 5.05 5.95 2.37
C CYS A 22 5.85 5.55 3.61
N GLN A 23 6.96 6.23 3.88
CA GLN A 23 7.79 5.95 5.05
C GLN A 23 7.04 6.25 6.35
N GLN A 24 6.43 7.43 6.46
CA GLN A 24 5.65 7.82 7.63
C GLN A 24 4.52 6.83 7.94
N LYS A 25 3.82 6.36 6.89
CA LYS A 25 2.76 5.36 7.04
C LYS A 25 3.30 4.04 7.60
N ILE A 26 4.46 3.59 7.11
CA ILE A 26 5.12 2.37 7.60
C ILE A 26 5.56 2.54 9.05
N ASP A 27 6.16 3.68 9.40
CA ASP A 27 6.62 3.96 10.76
C ASP A 27 5.45 3.91 11.75
N TYR A 28 4.30 4.51 11.40
CA TYR A 28 3.09 4.42 12.21
C TYR A 28 2.57 2.99 12.38
N LEU A 29 2.61 2.17 11.32
CA LEU A 29 2.23 0.76 11.42
C LEU A 29 3.15 0.00 12.40
N MET A 30 4.46 0.21 12.29
CA MET A 30 5.44 -0.46 13.14
C MET A 30 5.36 0.00 14.61
N GLN A 31 5.11 1.29 14.84
CA GLN A 31 5.06 1.87 16.18
C GLN A 31 3.78 1.50 16.94
N HIS A 32 2.63 1.48 16.28
CA HIS A 32 1.33 1.44 16.97
C HIS A 32 0.64 0.07 16.96
N PHE A 33 1.10 -0.91 16.17
CA PHE A 33 0.47 -2.23 16.05
C PHE A 33 1.36 -3.36 16.57
N ALA A 34 1.96 -3.18 17.75
CA ALA A 34 2.86 -4.15 18.37
C ALA A 34 2.28 -5.57 18.50
N THR A 35 0.96 -5.71 18.69
CA THR A 35 0.29 -7.03 18.76
C THR A 35 0.32 -7.81 17.44
N GLN A 36 0.56 -7.13 16.31
CA GLN A 36 0.68 -7.77 15.00
C GLN A 36 2.12 -8.18 14.67
N ALA A 37 3.13 -7.75 15.44
CA ALA A 37 4.54 -7.96 15.14
C ALA A 37 4.96 -9.45 15.05
N ASN A 38 4.22 -10.36 15.69
CA ASN A 38 4.47 -11.81 15.60
C ASN A 38 3.99 -12.43 14.27
N ARG A 39 3.36 -11.68 13.38
CA ARG A 39 2.91 -12.19 12.08
C ARG A 39 4.03 -12.05 11.06
N HIS A 40 4.36 -13.15 10.38
CA HIS A 40 5.40 -13.19 9.35
C HIS A 40 5.25 -12.16 8.20
N TRP A 41 4.04 -11.66 7.95
CA TRP A 41 3.77 -10.65 6.92
C TRP A 41 3.81 -9.20 7.44
N PHE A 42 3.87 -8.99 8.76
CA PHE A 42 3.81 -7.66 9.36
C PHE A 42 5.19 -7.01 9.33
N THR A 43 5.70 -6.74 8.13
CA THR A 43 7.03 -6.15 7.91
C THR A 43 6.94 -4.86 7.08
N PRO A 44 7.87 -3.90 7.27
CA PRO A 44 7.96 -2.69 6.47
C PRO A 44 7.90 -2.96 4.97
N GLU A 45 8.63 -3.98 4.51
CA GLU A 45 8.77 -4.35 3.10
C GLU A 45 7.45 -4.81 2.52
N THR A 46 6.62 -5.49 3.32
CA THR A 46 5.29 -5.95 2.87
C THR A 46 4.38 -4.76 2.58
N PHE A 47 4.35 -3.76 3.47
CA PHE A 47 3.55 -2.55 3.25
C PHE A 47 4.08 -1.70 2.10
N GLN A 48 5.40 -1.55 2.00
CA GLN A 48 6.03 -0.84 0.90
C GLN A 48 5.76 -1.50 -0.45
N ALA A 49 5.84 -2.84 -0.52
CA ALA A 49 5.58 -3.60 -1.74
C ALA A 49 4.15 -3.37 -2.26
N VAL A 50 3.16 -3.33 -1.37
CA VAL A 50 1.77 -3.03 -1.76
C VAL A 50 1.66 -1.64 -2.39
N MET A 51 2.22 -0.60 -1.76
CA MET A 51 2.19 0.75 -2.31
C MET A 51 2.97 0.85 -3.63
N ARG A 52 4.06 0.09 -3.76
CA ARG A 52 4.86 0.02 -4.99
C ARG A 52 4.07 -0.61 -6.14
N LEU A 53 3.39 -1.72 -5.90
CA LEU A 53 2.56 -2.39 -6.91
C LEU A 53 1.47 -1.44 -7.43
N ARG A 54 0.79 -0.72 -6.54
CA ARG A 54 -0.21 0.27 -6.94
C ARG A 54 0.39 1.45 -7.70
N GLY A 55 1.58 1.90 -7.30
CA GLY A 55 2.29 2.94 -8.04
C GLY A 55 2.71 2.51 -9.46
N ILE A 56 2.98 1.23 -9.68
CA ILE A 56 3.20 0.67 -11.02
C ILE A 56 1.88 0.67 -11.81
N GLU A 57 0.78 0.22 -11.22
CA GLU A 57 -0.55 0.19 -11.86
C GLU A 57 -1.02 1.57 -12.34
N SER A 58 -0.76 2.62 -11.55
CA SER A 58 -1.17 4.00 -11.87
C SER A 58 -0.11 4.85 -12.54
N ARG A 59 1.10 4.33 -12.78
CA ARG A 59 2.29 5.09 -13.23
C ARG A 59 2.57 6.32 -12.36
N ALA A 60 2.56 6.14 -11.05
CA ALA A 60 2.86 7.21 -10.11
C ALA A 60 4.27 7.80 -10.34
N PRO A 61 4.47 9.13 -10.29
CA PRO A 61 5.77 9.77 -10.56
C PRO A 61 6.91 9.28 -9.66
N GLU A 62 6.64 9.14 -8.35
CA GLU A 62 7.60 8.57 -7.38
C GLU A 62 7.49 7.06 -7.24
N GLY A 63 6.60 6.44 -8.02
CA GLY A 63 6.45 4.99 -8.08
C GLY A 63 5.63 4.37 -6.96
N TYR A 64 4.96 5.16 -6.11
CA TYR A 64 4.08 4.68 -5.05
C TYR A 64 2.67 5.24 -5.17
N ALA A 65 1.68 4.42 -4.84
CA ALA A 65 0.30 4.85 -4.74
C ALA A 65 -0.49 4.01 -3.73
N GLU A 66 -1.66 4.50 -3.36
CA GLU A 66 -2.71 3.71 -2.73
C GLU A 66 -3.84 3.45 -3.70
N GLY A 67 -4.37 2.23 -3.70
CA GLY A 67 -5.49 1.82 -4.52
C GLY A 67 -6.78 1.74 -3.70
N PHE A 68 -7.85 2.30 -4.22
CA PHE A 68 -9.16 2.36 -3.59
C PHE A 68 -10.26 1.86 -4.53
N TYR A 69 -11.38 1.46 -3.95
CA TYR A 69 -12.63 1.22 -4.66
C TYR A 69 -13.52 2.45 -4.55
N CYS A 70 -13.72 3.12 -5.69
CA CYS A 70 -14.53 4.32 -5.76
C CYS A 70 -15.62 4.16 -6.84
N ARG A 71 -16.89 4.18 -6.42
CA ARG A 71 -18.05 4.16 -7.35
C ARG A 71 -18.49 5.57 -7.76
N LYS A 72 -18.30 6.57 -6.90
CA LYS A 72 -18.70 7.96 -7.11
C LYS A 72 -17.59 8.87 -6.59
N VAL A 73 -17.15 9.81 -7.42
CA VAL A 73 -16.13 10.81 -7.08
C VAL A 73 -16.71 12.21 -7.28
N VAL A 74 -16.31 13.15 -6.44
CA VAL A 74 -16.63 14.58 -6.60
C VAL A 74 -15.43 15.26 -7.26
N VAL A 75 -15.69 16.05 -8.29
CA VAL A 75 -14.69 16.81 -9.06
C VAL A 75 -14.99 18.29 -8.94
#